data_AF-A0A957KYH0-F1
#
_entry.id   AF-A0A957KYH0-F1
#
_cell.length_a   1.000
_cell.length_b   1.000
_cell.length_c   1.000
_cell.angle_alpha   90.00
_cell.angle_beta   90.00
_cell.angle_gamma   90.00
#
_symmetry.space_group_name_H-M   'P 1'
#
loop_
_entity.id
_entity.type
_entity.pdbx_description
1 polymer ?
#
loop_
_entity_poly.entity_id
_entity_poly.type
_entity_poly.pdbx_seq_one_letter_code
_entity_poly.pdbx_strand_id
1 'polypeptide(L)'
;DGERYGSSYVGFGGMLAITAEGFVELRSLQRQPYRPDEALQAALQAFPMLITPGGQLGYPDEDGNRARRSVIAQDRQGRILLIATSLGSFTLHELATFLLASDLDLDRALNLDGGTSTGLLLREPEEGISAFVPLPTVILVSE
;
A
#
# COMPACT_ATOMS: atom_id res chain seq x y z
N ASP A 1 -2.92 -3.50 16.71
CA ASP A 1 -2.98 -4.00 18.10
C ASP A 1 -4.20 -4.89 18.34
N GLY A 2 -4.63 -5.70 17.37
CA GLY A 2 -5.80 -6.59 17.49
C GLY A 2 -7.16 -5.91 17.56
N GLU A 3 -7.22 -4.63 17.91
CA GLU A 3 -8.45 -3.83 17.95
C GLU A 3 -8.90 -3.40 16.56
N ARG A 4 -10.20 -3.58 16.27
CA ARG A 4 -10.82 -3.21 14.98
C ARG A 4 -11.41 -1.80 15.05
N TYR A 5 -11.04 -0.97 14.08
CA TYR A 5 -11.62 0.35 13.88
C TYR A 5 -12.24 0.47 12.48
N GLY A 6 -13.45 1.03 12.41
CA GLY A 6 -14.17 1.23 11.15
C GLY A 6 -14.83 -0.03 10.58
N SER A 7 -15.10 0.02 9.27
CA SER A 7 -15.74 -1.06 8.49
C SER A 7 -14.87 -1.43 7.30
N SER A 8 -14.82 -2.71 6.96
CA SER A 8 -14.05 -3.18 5.80
C SER A 8 -14.68 -2.70 4.48
N TYR A 9 -13.83 -2.37 3.51
CA TYR A 9 -14.19 -2.36 2.10
C TYR A 9 -14.72 -3.72 1.64
N VAL A 10 -15.65 -3.69 0.68
CA VAL A 10 -16.30 -4.87 0.12
C VAL A 10 -16.18 -4.82 -1.40
N GLY A 11 -15.51 -5.81 -1.99
CA GLY A 11 -15.39 -5.94 -3.45
C GLY A 11 -14.38 -5.01 -4.11
N PHE A 12 -13.63 -4.19 -3.36
CA PHE A 12 -12.58 -3.31 -3.88
C PHE A 12 -11.47 -3.07 -2.84
N GLY A 13 -10.35 -2.49 -3.31
CA GLY A 13 -9.23 -2.11 -2.46
C GLY A 13 -8.35 -3.28 -2.04
N GLY A 14 -7.45 -2.99 -1.11
CA GLY A 14 -6.51 -3.96 -0.57
C GLY A 14 -6.34 -3.81 0.93
N MET A 15 -5.66 -4.78 1.51
CA MET A 15 -5.34 -4.79 2.93
C MET A 15 -3.91 -5.29 3.15
N LEU A 16 -3.11 -4.52 3.89
CA LEU A 16 -1.95 -5.04 4.59
C LEU A 16 -2.46 -5.76 5.84
N ALA A 17 -2.09 -7.02 6.02
CA ALA A 17 -2.44 -7.83 7.18
C ALA A 17 -1.17 -8.38 7.84
N ILE A 18 -1.13 -8.34 9.15
CA ILE A 18 -0.12 -9.00 9.98
C ILE A 18 -0.87 -10.00 10.86
N THR A 19 -0.60 -11.29 10.70
CA THR A 19 -1.27 -12.34 11.48
C THR A 19 -0.77 -12.35 12.92
N ALA A 20 -1.47 -13.07 13.80
CA ALA A 20 -1.02 -13.28 15.18
C ALA A 20 0.37 -13.93 15.28
N GLU A 21 0.77 -14.72 14.28
CA GLU A 21 2.09 -15.35 14.17
C GLU A 21 3.16 -14.44 13.54
N GLY A 22 2.80 -13.20 13.18
CA GLY A 22 3.71 -12.22 12.59
C GLY A 22 3.88 -12.33 11.07
N PHE A 23 3.09 -13.16 10.39
CA PHE A 23 3.15 -13.24 8.92
C PHE A 23 2.55 -11.98 8.31
N VAL A 24 3.30 -11.35 7.39
CA VAL A 24 2.88 -10.15 6.68
C VAL A 24 2.36 -10.52 5.29
N GLU A 25 1.14 -10.11 4.99
CA GLU A 25 0.51 -10.30 3.67
C GLU A 25 -0.08 -8.99 3.18
N LEU A 26 0.17 -8.64 1.91
CA LEU A 26 -0.62 -7.63 1.21
C LEU A 26 -1.67 -8.36 0.37
N ARG A 27 -2.97 -8.13 0.55
CA ARG A 27 -4.02 -8.86 -0.20
C ARG A 27 -5.04 -7.94 -0.86
N SER A 28 -5.63 -8.41 -1.97
CA SER A 28 -6.79 -7.75 -2.59
C SER A 28 -8.07 -8.18 -1.88
N LEU A 29 -8.87 -7.21 -1.42
CA LEU A 29 -10.13 -7.49 -0.74
C LEU A 29 -11.24 -7.97 -1.70
N GLN A 30 -11.04 -7.84 -3.00
CA GLN A 30 -11.93 -8.43 -4.00
C GLN A 30 -11.71 -9.96 -4.10
N ARG A 31 -10.46 -10.43 -3.99
CA ARG A 31 -10.12 -11.86 -4.08
C ARG A 31 -10.18 -12.56 -2.72
N GLN A 32 -9.76 -11.87 -1.66
CA GLN A 32 -9.73 -12.38 -0.29
C GLN A 32 -10.29 -11.30 0.66
N PRO A 33 -11.62 -11.25 0.84
CA PRO A 33 -12.25 -10.32 1.76
C PRO A 33 -11.77 -10.53 3.20
N TYR A 34 -11.74 -9.45 3.98
CA TYR A 34 -11.54 -9.54 5.42
C TYR A 34 -12.70 -10.30 6.08
N ARG A 35 -12.37 -11.23 6.96
CA ARG A 35 -13.32 -11.94 7.82
C ARG A 35 -13.10 -11.52 9.28
N PRO A 36 -14.16 -11.13 10.01
CA PRO A 36 -14.04 -10.64 11.38
C PRO A 36 -13.44 -11.62 12.40
N ASP A 37 -13.42 -12.91 12.08
CA ASP A 37 -12.86 -13.99 12.90
C ASP A 37 -11.36 -14.22 12.68
N GLU A 38 -10.73 -13.47 11.76
CA GLU A 38 -9.28 -13.56 11.55
C GLU A 38 -8.50 -12.97 12.74
N ALA A 39 -7.58 -13.76 13.28
CA ALA A 39 -6.64 -13.31 14.31
C ALA A 39 -5.51 -12.49 13.68
N LEU A 40 -5.75 -11.17 13.55
CA LEU A 40 -4.78 -10.21 13.02
C LEU A 40 -4.17 -9.37 14.15
N GLN A 41 -2.85 -9.27 14.19
CA GLN A 41 -2.14 -8.34 15.07
C GLN A 41 -2.34 -6.89 14.61
N ALA A 42 -2.27 -6.66 13.30
CA ALA A 42 -2.50 -5.37 12.69
C ALA A 42 -3.05 -5.54 11.28
N ALA A 43 -3.87 -4.58 10.85
CA ALA A 43 -4.33 -4.51 9.49
C ALA A 43 -4.59 -3.06 9.08
N LEU A 44 -4.33 -2.74 7.81
CA LEU A 44 -4.64 -1.45 7.22
C LEU A 44 -5.26 -1.68 5.85
N GLN A 45 -6.42 -1.07 5.61
CA GLN A 45 -7.08 -1.10 4.32
C GLN A 45 -6.88 0.21 3.58
N ALA A 46 -6.66 0.13 2.27
CA ALA A 46 -6.55 1.28 1.39
C ALA A 46 -7.05 0.94 -0.02
N PHE A 47 -7.00 1.92 -0.92
CA PHE A 47 -7.40 1.76 -2.31
C PHE A 47 -6.69 2.80 -3.21
N PRO A 48 -6.63 2.54 -4.53
CA PRO A 48 -6.89 1.27 -5.20
C PRO A 48 -5.73 0.26 -5.09
N MET A 49 -5.98 -0.99 -5.49
CA MET A 49 -4.89 -1.88 -5.89
C MET A 49 -4.26 -1.33 -7.18
N LEU A 50 -2.96 -1.05 -7.18
CA LEU A 50 -2.20 -0.67 -8.38
C LEU A 50 -1.77 -1.90 -9.18
N ILE A 51 -1.38 -2.96 -8.48
CA ILE A 51 -1.07 -4.28 -9.05
C ILE A 51 -1.86 -5.32 -8.27
N THR A 52 -2.69 -6.10 -8.96
CA THR A 52 -3.47 -7.21 -8.37
C THR A 52 -2.66 -8.51 -8.36
N PRO A 53 -3.01 -9.50 -7.51
CA PRO A 53 -2.18 -10.68 -7.31
C PRO A 53 -1.86 -11.42 -8.62
N GLY A 54 -0.64 -11.90 -8.74
CA GLY A 54 -0.08 -12.45 -9.97
C GLY A 54 0.70 -11.44 -10.81
N GLY A 55 0.78 -10.16 -10.39
CA GLY A 55 1.46 -9.11 -11.15
C GLY A 55 0.61 -8.60 -12.32
N GLN A 56 -0.68 -8.30 -12.09
CA GLN A 56 -1.58 -7.78 -13.13
C GLN A 56 -1.94 -6.32 -12.86
N LEU A 57 -2.07 -5.51 -13.91
CA LEU A 57 -2.48 -4.10 -13.78
C LEU A 57 -3.81 -3.99 -13.02
N GLY A 58 -3.78 -3.30 -11.88
CA GLY A 58 -4.92 -3.17 -10.96
C GLY A 58 -5.72 -1.88 -11.12
N TYR A 59 -5.14 -0.87 -11.77
CA TYR A 59 -5.79 0.42 -12.00
C TYR A 59 -5.62 0.86 -13.48
N PRO A 60 -6.50 0.38 -14.37
CA PRO A 60 -6.41 0.68 -15.80
C PRO A 60 -6.92 2.09 -16.14
N ASP A 61 -7.71 2.70 -15.26
CA ASP A 61 -8.36 3.98 -15.52
C ASP A 61 -7.39 5.14 -15.35
N GLU A 62 -7.29 5.98 -16.38
CA GLU A 62 -6.50 7.21 -16.37
C GLU A 62 -7.41 8.42 -16.10
N ASP A 63 -7.12 9.17 -15.03
CA ASP A 63 -7.90 10.32 -14.57
C ASP A 63 -7.19 11.66 -14.75
N GLY A 64 -5.91 11.65 -15.16
CA GLY A 64 -5.07 12.82 -15.32
C GLY A 64 -4.62 13.46 -14.00
N ASN A 65 -5.03 12.92 -12.85
CA ASN A 65 -4.77 13.49 -11.54
C ASN A 65 -3.36 13.14 -11.07
N ARG A 66 -2.41 14.03 -11.35
CA ARG A 66 -1.03 13.88 -10.89
C ARG A 66 -0.89 14.36 -9.46
N ALA A 67 -0.35 13.49 -8.61
CA ALA A 67 -0.13 13.79 -7.20
C ALA A 67 1.08 13.02 -6.67
N ARG A 68 1.56 13.41 -5.49
CA ARG A 68 2.49 12.57 -4.73
C ARG A 68 1.76 11.29 -4.33
N ARG A 69 2.45 10.15 -4.35
CA ARG A 69 1.87 8.84 -4.09
C ARG A 69 2.67 8.15 -3.00
N SER A 70 1.97 7.42 -2.14
CA SER A 70 2.58 6.45 -1.24
C SER A 70 1.96 5.08 -1.52
N VAL A 71 2.78 4.04 -1.52
CA VAL A 71 2.43 2.70 -1.94
C VAL A 71 3.08 1.70 -1.01
N ILE A 72 2.33 0.67 -0.65
CA ILE A 72 2.89 -0.57 -0.12
C ILE A 72 2.79 -1.66 -1.19
N ALA A 73 3.86 -2.38 -1.41
CA ALA A 73 3.93 -3.46 -2.39
C ALA A 73 4.50 -4.73 -1.77
N GLN A 74 4.20 -5.85 -2.40
CA GLN A 74 4.78 -7.15 -2.09
C GLN A 74 5.32 -7.76 -3.38
N ASP A 75 6.59 -8.17 -3.34
CA ASP A 75 7.22 -8.84 -4.47
C ASP A 75 6.97 -10.35 -4.48
N ARG A 76 7.41 -11.03 -5.54
CA ARG A 76 7.23 -12.50 -5.68
C ARG A 76 8.02 -13.31 -4.66
N GLN A 77 8.99 -12.70 -3.96
CA GLN A 77 9.75 -13.31 -2.87
C GLN A 77 9.10 -13.07 -1.50
N GLY A 78 7.98 -12.35 -1.46
CA GLY A 78 7.23 -12.04 -0.25
C GLY A 78 7.78 -10.83 0.52
N ARG A 79 8.78 -10.12 0.00
CA ARG A 79 9.32 -8.90 0.63
C ARG A 79 8.31 -7.77 0.51
N ILE A 80 8.21 -6.97 1.57
CA ILE A 80 7.37 -5.77 1.59
C ILE A 80 8.21 -4.56 1.19
N LEU A 81 7.68 -3.76 0.26
CA LEU A 81 8.29 -2.53 -0.21
C LEU A 81 7.41 -1.35 0.19
N LEU A 82 8.01 -0.32 0.80
CA LEU A 82 7.38 0.97 1.04
C LEU A 82 7.93 1.96 0.01
N ILE A 83 7.04 2.50 -0.81
CA ILE A 83 7.40 3.34 -1.96
C ILE A 83 6.69 4.68 -1.81
N ALA A 84 7.42 5.77 -2.01
CA ALA A 84 6.84 7.11 -2.01
C ALA A 84 7.42 7.94 -3.17
N THR A 85 6.59 8.74 -3.82
CA THR A 85 7.05 9.71 -4.83
C THR A 85 7.26 11.07 -4.17
N SER A 86 8.48 11.61 -4.31
CA SER A 86 8.83 12.92 -3.76
C SER A 86 8.09 14.06 -4.46
N LEU A 87 7.81 13.90 -5.76
CA LEU A 87 7.09 14.85 -6.60
C LEU A 87 5.72 14.32 -7.02
N GLY A 88 4.84 15.25 -7.39
CA GLY A 88 3.52 14.94 -7.94
C GLY A 88 3.54 14.57 -9.41
N SER A 89 4.38 13.61 -9.78
CA SER A 89 4.68 13.31 -11.18
C SER A 89 3.75 12.28 -11.80
N PHE A 90 3.06 11.46 -11.01
CA PHE A 90 2.29 10.31 -11.50
C PHE A 90 0.79 10.44 -11.25
N THR A 91 0.00 10.08 -12.25
CA THR A 91 -1.37 9.58 -12.05
C THR A 91 -1.31 8.19 -11.41
N LEU A 92 -2.44 7.66 -10.93
CA LEU A 92 -2.46 6.29 -10.39
C LEU A 92 -2.17 5.25 -11.48
N HIS A 93 -2.72 5.46 -12.68
CA HIS A 93 -2.50 4.58 -13.82
C HIS A 93 -1.03 4.56 -14.28
N GLU A 94 -0.40 5.73 -14.40
CA GLU A 94 1.01 5.83 -14.76
C GLU A 94 1.91 5.18 -13.72
N LEU A 95 1.61 5.38 -12.42
CA LEU A 95 2.38 4.72 -11.36
C LEU A 95 2.21 3.21 -11.40
N ALA A 96 0.98 2.71 -11.59
CA ALA A 96 0.71 1.28 -11.70
C ALA A 96 1.47 0.66 -12.89
N THR A 97 1.46 1.32 -14.05
CA THR A 97 2.18 0.89 -15.25
C THR A 97 3.69 0.92 -15.04
N PHE A 98 4.22 1.98 -14.43
CA PHE A 98 5.65 2.10 -14.10
C PHE A 98 6.10 0.98 -13.16
N LEU A 99 5.38 0.75 -12.07
CA LEU A 99 5.69 -0.29 -11.09
C LEU A 99 5.62 -1.68 -11.72
N LEU A 100 4.63 -1.95 -12.57
CA LEU A 100 4.47 -3.23 -13.24
C LEU A 100 5.60 -3.51 -14.24
N ALA A 101 6.14 -2.47 -14.89
CA ALA A 101 7.26 -2.57 -15.82
C ALA A 101 8.65 -2.54 -15.14
N SER A 102 8.70 -2.30 -13.83
CA SER A 102 9.96 -2.22 -13.08
C SER A 102 10.58 -3.60 -12.85
N ASP A 103 11.86 -3.62 -12.48
CA ASP A 103 12.61 -4.82 -12.08
C ASP A 103 12.38 -5.21 -10.60
N LEU A 104 11.43 -4.57 -9.92
CA LEU A 104 11.07 -4.87 -8.52
C LEU A 104 10.35 -6.22 -8.35
N ASP A 105 9.96 -6.87 -9.46
CA ASP A 105 9.30 -8.18 -9.47
C ASP A 105 8.05 -8.23 -8.56
N LEU A 106 7.17 -7.23 -8.71
CA LEU A 106 6.01 -7.06 -7.85
C LEU A 106 4.90 -8.08 -8.15
N ASP A 107 4.38 -8.73 -7.10
CA ASP A 107 3.14 -9.53 -7.19
C ASP A 107 1.91 -8.64 -6.94
N ARG A 108 2.01 -7.70 -5.99
CA ARG A 108 0.91 -6.88 -5.50
C ARG A 108 1.41 -5.48 -5.17
N ALA A 109 0.58 -4.47 -5.41
CA ALA A 109 0.84 -3.10 -4.98
C ALA A 109 -0.48 -2.41 -4.64
N LEU A 110 -0.49 -1.70 -3.52
CA LEU A 110 -1.65 -1.01 -2.97
C LEU A 110 -1.29 0.47 -2.77
N ASN A 111 -2.06 1.34 -3.38
CA ASN A 111 -1.98 2.77 -3.12
C ASN A 111 -2.47 3.07 -1.68
N LEU A 112 -1.71 3.91 -0.98
CA LEU A 112 -2.05 4.46 0.32
C LEU A 112 -2.45 5.95 0.17
N ASP A 113 -2.54 6.70 1.26
CA ASP A 113 -2.91 8.11 1.17
C ASP A 113 -1.85 8.94 0.42
N GLY A 114 -2.32 9.81 -0.46
CA GLY A 114 -1.50 10.52 -1.44
C GLY A 114 -1.36 12.01 -1.16
N GLY A 115 -0.89 12.75 -2.17
CA GLY A 115 -0.84 14.20 -2.16
C GLY A 115 -0.05 14.77 -0.98
N THR A 116 -0.68 15.67 -0.21
CA THR A 116 -0.07 16.30 0.96
C THR A 116 0.27 15.30 2.07
N SER A 117 -0.41 14.14 2.12
CA SER A 117 -0.18 13.11 3.13
C SER A 117 0.99 12.18 2.81
N THR A 118 1.56 12.24 1.59
CA THR A 118 2.68 11.36 1.23
C THR A 118 3.88 11.64 2.13
N GLY A 119 4.35 10.61 2.83
CA GLY A 119 5.53 10.70 3.68
C GLY A 119 6.28 9.38 3.78
N LEU A 120 7.60 9.47 3.98
CA LEU A 120 8.49 8.35 4.29
C LEU A 120 9.64 8.90 5.13
N LEU A 121 9.98 8.21 6.22
CA LEU A 121 11.12 8.56 7.07
C LEU A 121 11.94 7.31 7.33
N LEU A 122 13.21 7.36 6.96
CA LEU A 122 14.23 6.38 7.29
C LEU A 122 15.06 6.95 8.43
N ARG A 123 15.39 6.11 9.41
CA ARG A 123 16.23 6.53 10.54
C ARG A 123 17.71 6.47 10.22
N GLU A 124 18.13 5.47 9.44
CA GLU A 124 19.55 5.17 9.21
C GLU A 124 19.81 4.77 7.73
N PRO A 125 20.42 5.64 6.91
CA PRO A 125 20.67 7.06 7.19
C PRO A 125 19.36 7.84 7.39
N GLU A 126 19.43 8.97 8.10
CA GLU A 126 18.28 9.84 8.25
C GLU A 126 17.95 10.48 6.89
N GLU A 127 16.91 9.97 6.24
CA GLU A 127 16.43 10.43 4.96
C GLU A 127 14.90 10.38 4.94
N GLY A 128 14.28 11.30 4.21
CA GLY A 128 12.83 11.31 4.19
C GLY A 128 12.20 12.20 3.15
N ILE A 129 10.95 11.86 2.91
CA ILE A 129 9.97 12.60 2.14
C ILE A 129 8.95 13.09 3.16
N SER A 130 8.88 14.40 3.44
CA SER A 130 7.97 14.92 4.46
C SER A 130 6.51 14.92 3.99
N ALA A 131 5.60 14.49 4.85
CA ALA A 131 4.20 14.84 4.73
C ALA A 131 4.01 16.34 5.02
N PHE A 132 3.05 16.96 4.36
CA PHE A 132 2.72 18.39 4.52
C PHE A 132 1.59 18.62 5.52
N VAL A 133 0.96 17.54 5.99
CA VAL A 133 -0.15 17.55 6.94
C VAL A 133 0.06 16.50 8.03
N PRO A 134 -0.53 16.67 9.23
CA PRO A 134 -0.57 15.60 10.22
C PRO A 134 -1.26 14.36 9.68
N LEU A 135 -0.71 13.18 10.00
CA LEU A 135 -1.22 11.90 9.53
C LEU A 135 -2.05 11.22 10.63
N PRO A 136 -3.25 10.69 10.33
CA PRO A 136 -4.07 9.99 11.31
C PRO A 136 -3.48 8.62 11.69
N THR A 137 -2.76 7.99 10.77
CA THR A 137 -2.15 6.67 10.93
C THR A 137 -0.83 6.64 10.17
N VAL A 138 0.16 5.93 10.72
CA VAL A 138 1.44 5.66 10.06
C VAL A 138 1.73 4.17 10.09
N ILE A 139 2.49 3.68 9.11
CA ILE A 139 3.09 2.35 9.13
C ILE A 139 4.49 2.51 9.73
N LEU A 140 4.74 1.85 10.86
CA LEU A 140 6.05 1.81 11.49
C LEU A 140 6.71 0.46 11.22
N VAL A 141 7.97 0.49 10.79
CA VAL A 141 8.84 -0.68 10.72
C VAL A 141 9.89 -0.52 11.81
N SER A 142 9.99 -1.50 12.69
CA SER A 142 10.96 -1.52 13.79
C SER A 142 11.58 -2.93 13.93
N GLU A 143 12.73 -2.99 14.59
CA GLU A 143 13.34 -4.26 15.03
C GLU A 143 12.56 -4.92 16.18
#